data_AF-A0A949ZDG4-F1
#
_entry.id   AF-A0A949ZDG4-F1
#
_cell.length_a   1.000
_cell.length_b   1.000
_cell.length_c   1.000
_cell.angle_alpha   90.00
_cell.angle_beta   90.00
_cell.angle_gamma   90.00
#
_symmetry.space_group_name_H-M   'P 1'
#
loop_
_entity.id
_entity.type
_entity.pdbx_description
1 polymer ?
#
loop_
_entity_poly.entity_id
_entity_poly.type
_entity_poly.pdbx_seq_one_letter_code
_entity_poly.pdbx_strand_id
1 'polypeptide(L)'
;MAEPVLDPAEPLPGEDPDSPFLDDAIHWISVYSELLSLKRQLLQRADQVLVGAQADTEREADADRDLLSRQAERYRRRLEFWRRRAKELAA
;
A
#
# COMPACT_ATOMS: atom_id res chain seq x y z
N MET A 1 5.33 18.27 17.26
CA MET A 1 4.33 18.17 16.19
C MET A 1 4.45 16.75 15.67
N ALA A 2 3.53 15.85 16.04
CA ALA A 2 3.52 14.51 15.46
C ALA A 2 3.07 14.65 14.01
N GLU A 3 3.88 14.17 13.06
CA GLU A 3 3.45 14.03 11.67
C GLU A 3 2.13 13.24 11.68
N PRO A 4 1.09 13.66 10.94
CA PRO A 4 -0.10 12.84 10.83
C PRO A 4 0.35 11.50 10.29
N VAL A 5 0.25 10.45 11.12
CA VAL A 5 0.31 9.07 10.65
C VAL A 5 -0.88 9.00 9.70
N LEU A 6 -0.62 9.23 8.42
CA LEU A 6 -1.64 9.34 7.38
C LEU A 6 -2.61 8.19 7.61
N ASP A 7 -3.86 8.53 7.94
CA ASP A 7 -4.85 7.54 8.25
C ASP A 7 -4.87 6.57 7.07
N PRO A 8 -4.56 5.29 7.29
CA PRO A 8 -4.29 4.39 6.20
C PRO A 8 -5.54 4.13 5.39
N ALA A 9 -6.70 4.73 5.69
CA ALA A 9 -7.93 4.72 4.92
C ALA A 9 -8.08 5.88 3.91
N GLU A 10 -7.29 6.95 4.00
CA GLU A 10 -7.45 8.14 3.14
C GLU A 10 -6.74 8.03 1.79
N PRO A 11 -7.34 8.58 0.72
CA PRO A 11 -6.67 8.72 -0.58
C PRO A 11 -5.30 9.38 -0.40
N LEU A 12 -4.35 9.04 -1.26
CA LEU A 12 -3.04 9.68 -1.18
C LEU A 12 -3.19 11.18 -1.45
N PRO A 13 -2.37 12.05 -0.83
CA PRO A 13 -2.45 13.48 -1.08
C PRO A 13 -2.26 13.75 -2.58
N GLY A 14 -3.25 14.43 -3.18
CA GLY A 14 -3.30 14.71 -4.62
C GLY A 14 -4.07 13.67 -5.46
N GLU A 15 -4.52 12.57 -4.87
CA GLU A 15 -5.38 11.59 -5.54
C GLU A 15 -6.80 12.15 -5.69
N ASP A 16 -7.25 12.30 -6.93
CA ASP A 16 -8.64 12.59 -7.28
C ASP A 16 -9.29 11.36 -7.92
N PRO A 17 -10.07 10.54 -7.17
CA PRO A 17 -10.71 9.33 -7.68
C PRO A 17 -11.69 9.58 -8.83
N ASP A 18 -12.24 10.80 -8.92
CA ASP A 18 -13.22 11.20 -9.91
C ASP A 18 -12.57 11.81 -11.16
N SER A 19 -11.23 11.88 -11.21
CA SER A 19 -10.51 12.39 -12.38
C SER A 19 -11.00 11.72 -13.68
N PRO A 20 -11.32 12.53 -14.71
CA PRO A 20 -11.71 12.03 -16.03
C PRO A 20 -10.51 11.72 -16.93
N PHE A 21 -9.27 11.92 -16.47
CA PHE A 21 -8.08 11.80 -17.29
C PHE A 21 -7.47 10.39 -17.19
N LEU A 22 -7.25 9.75 -18.34
CA LEU A 22 -6.59 8.45 -18.40
C LEU A 22 -5.16 8.51 -17.84
N ASP A 23 -4.44 9.61 -18.09
CA ASP A 23 -3.07 9.81 -17.58
C ASP A 23 -3.01 9.79 -16.06
N ASP A 24 -4.01 10.37 -15.36
CA ASP A 24 -4.10 10.30 -13.91
C ASP A 24 -4.30 8.87 -13.44
N ALA A 25 -5.15 8.10 -14.12
CA ALA A 25 -5.36 6.69 -13.80
C ALA A 25 -4.08 5.86 -13.98
N ILE A 26 -3.32 6.10 -15.06
CA ILE A 26 -2.03 5.44 -15.30
C ILE A 26 -1.00 5.86 -14.23
N HIS A 27 -0.95 7.14 -13.88
CA HIS A 27 -0.07 7.67 -12.85
C HIS A 27 -0.31 6.96 -11.51
N TRP A 28 -1.56 6.94 -11.04
CA TRP A 28 -1.90 6.29 -9.77
C TRP A 28 -1.69 4.77 -9.80
N ILE A 29 -1.86 4.10 -10.94
CA ILE A 29 -1.47 2.69 -11.10
C ILE A 29 0.03 2.51 -10.83
N SER A 30 0.89 3.39 -11.37
CA SER A 30 2.35 3.32 -11.11
C SER A 30 2.65 3.53 -9.63
N VAL A 31 2.13 4.61 -9.05
CA VAL A 31 2.35 4.97 -7.64
C VAL A 31 1.93 3.84 -6.71
N TYR A 32 0.72 3.30 -6.87
CA TYR A 32 0.26 2.19 -6.01
C TYR A 32 1.03 0.88 -6.25
N SER A 33 1.49 0.63 -7.47
CA SER A 33 2.33 -0.55 -7.76
C SER A 33 3.69 -0.45 -7.08
N GLU A 34 4.31 0.73 -7.09
CA GLU A 34 5.58 0.99 -6.43
C GLU A 34 5.46 0.89 -4.90
N LEU A 35 4.44 1.52 -4.32
CA LEU A 35 4.16 1.44 -2.88
C LEU A 35 3.92 0.00 -2.42
N LEU A 36 3.16 -0.77 -3.20
CA LEU A 36 2.88 -2.17 -2.88
C LEU A 36 4.14 -3.04 -2.99
N SER A 37 4.99 -2.78 -3.99
CA SER A 37 6.29 -3.46 -4.14
C SER A 37 7.20 -3.19 -2.95
N LEU A 38 7.34 -1.92 -2.54
CA LEU A 38 8.15 -1.54 -1.40
C LEU A 38 7.67 -2.23 -0.12
N LYS A 39 6.36 -2.24 0.14
CA LYS A 39 5.81 -2.89 1.35
C LYS A 39 6.01 -4.39 1.38
N ARG A 40 5.88 -5.05 0.23
CA ARG A 40 6.19 -6.49 0.12
C ARG A 40 7.65 -6.79 0.41
N GLN A 41 8.57 -5.95 -0.06
CA GLN A 41 10.00 -6.09 0.25
C GLN A 41 10.28 -5.88 1.74
N LEU A 42 9.63 -4.91 2.39
CA LEU A 42 9.76 -4.69 3.83
C LEU A 42 9.22 -5.88 4.64
N LEU A 43 8.04 -6.39 4.30
CA LEU A 43 7.47 -7.59 4.90
C LEU A 43 8.41 -8.79 4.78
N GLN A 44 8.96 -9.02 3.59
CA GLN A 44 9.88 -10.13 3.36
C GLN A 44 11.16 -10.00 4.19
N ARG A 45 11.69 -8.78 4.36
CA ARG A 45 12.85 -8.53 5.22
C ARG A 45 12.53 -8.72 6.69
N ALA A 46 11.38 -8.23 7.15
CA ALA A 46 10.91 -8.45 8.52
C ALA A 46 10.79 -9.94 8.82
N ASP A 47 10.18 -10.71 7.92
CA ASP A 47 10.08 -12.17 8.03
C ASP A 47 11.44 -12.86 8.12
N GLN A 48 12.44 -12.38 7.37
CA GLN A 48 13.80 -12.95 7.44
C GLN A 48 14.53 -12.64 8.74
N VAL A 49 14.32 -11.46 9.33
CA VAL A 49 14.94 -11.06 10.60
C VAL A 49 14.38 -11.85 11.78
N LEU A 50 13.13 -12.32 11.66
CA LEU A 50 12.45 -13.08 12.71
C LEU A 50 12.89 -14.54 12.79
N VAL A 51 13.52 -15.07 11.74
CA VAL A 51 14.09 -16.42 11.76
C VAL A 51 15.25 -16.46 12.76
N GLY A 52 14.95 -16.89 13.99
CA GLY A 52 15.92 -16.99 15.10
C GLY A 52 15.80 -15.91 16.17
N ALA A 53 14.75 -15.07 16.14
CA ALA A 53 14.50 -14.05 17.15
C ALA A 53 13.90 -14.62 18.44
N GLN A 54 13.99 -13.88 19.55
CA GLN A 54 13.41 -14.27 20.84
C GLN A 54 11.89 -13.99 20.87
N ALA A 55 11.14 -14.71 21.72
CA ALA A 55 9.67 -14.69 21.74
C ALA A 55 9.00 -13.30 21.91
N ASP A 56 9.67 -12.32 22.54
CA ASP A 56 9.13 -10.95 22.62
C ASP A 56 9.27 -10.19 21.29
N THR A 57 10.34 -10.44 20.53
CA THR A 57 10.53 -9.92 19.17
C THR A 57 9.54 -10.54 18.18
N GLU A 58 9.14 -11.80 18.40
CA GLU A 58 8.11 -12.47 17.58
C GLU A 58 6.74 -11.79 17.71
N ARG A 59 6.32 -11.41 18.93
CA ARG A 59 5.02 -10.73 19.12
C ARG A 59 4.96 -9.34 18.51
N GLU A 60 6.02 -8.55 18.68
CA GLU A 60 6.08 -7.20 18.12
C GLU A 60 6.06 -7.25 16.59
N ALA A 61 6.78 -8.21 16.01
CA ALA A 61 6.76 -8.42 14.59
C ALA A 61 5.43 -8.96 14.04
N ASP A 62 4.70 -9.78 14.79
CA ASP A 62 3.35 -10.21 14.38
C ASP A 62 2.39 -9.01 14.28
N ALA A 63 2.50 -8.05 15.21
CA ALA A 63 1.73 -6.81 15.15
C ALA A 63 2.12 -5.95 13.93
N ASP A 64 3.42 -5.81 13.66
CA ASP A 64 3.92 -5.11 12.47
C ASP A 64 3.49 -5.80 11.18
N ARG A 65 3.50 -7.13 11.16
CA ARG A 65 3.10 -7.95 10.01
C ARG A 65 1.62 -7.79 9.70
N ASP A 66 0.76 -7.82 10.71
CA ASP A 66 -0.68 -7.58 10.55
C ASP A 66 -0.95 -6.16 10.04
N LEU A 67 -0.27 -5.15 10.61
CA LEU A 67 -0.38 -3.76 10.15
C LEU A 67 0.06 -3.61 8.68
N LEU A 68 1.24 -4.11 8.32
CA LEU A 68 1.77 -4.05 6.96
C LEU A 68 0.89 -4.81 5.97
N SER A 69 0.33 -5.95 6.37
CA SER A 69 -0.58 -6.75 5.54
C SER A 69 -1.89 -6.01 5.25
N ARG A 70 -2.49 -5.38 6.26
CA ARG A 70 -3.69 -4.54 6.09
C ARG A 70 -3.43 -3.36 5.15
N GLN A 71 -2.27 -2.72 5.29
CA GLN A 71 -1.87 -1.63 4.40
C GLN A 71 -1.66 -2.10 2.96
N ALA A 72 -1.00 -3.25 2.76
CA ALA A 72 -0.77 -3.83 1.45
C ALA A 72 -2.08 -4.20 0.74
N GLU A 73 -3.01 -4.85 1.45
CA GLU A 73 -4.33 -5.21 0.91
C GLU A 73 -5.12 -3.97 0.48
N ARG A 74 -5.03 -2.87 1.21
CA ARG A 74 -5.68 -1.62 0.81
C ARG A 74 -5.07 -1.04 -0.48
N TYR A 75 -3.74 -0.91 -0.58
CA TYR A 75 -3.14 -0.40 -1.81
C TYR A 75 -3.43 -1.30 -3.00
N ARG A 76 -3.54 -2.61 -2.78
CA ARG A 76 -4.00 -3.53 -3.81
C ARG A 76 -5.42 -3.19 -4.28
N ARG A 77 -6.37 -2.98 -3.37
CA ARG A 77 -7.75 -2.59 -3.74
C ARG A 77 -7.78 -1.25 -4.50
N ARG A 78 -6.95 -0.29 -4.09
CA ARG A 78 -6.87 1.00 -4.77
C ARG A 78 -6.20 0.90 -6.15
N LEU A 79 -5.19 0.06 -6.28
CA LEU A 79 -4.60 -0.29 -7.57
C LEU A 79 -5.63 -0.96 -8.50
N GLU A 80 -6.45 -1.87 -7.98
CA GLU A 80 -7.53 -2.51 -8.74
C GLU A 80 -8.60 -1.50 -9.17
N PHE A 81 -8.95 -0.54 -8.31
CA PHE A 81 -9.82 0.59 -8.66
C PHE A 81 -9.26 1.37 -9.85
N TRP A 82 -8.01 1.83 -9.76
CA TRP A 82 -7.40 2.63 -10.83
C TRP A 82 -7.19 1.85 -12.12
N ARG A 83 -6.88 0.55 -12.04
CA ARG A 83 -6.84 -0.34 -13.22
C ARG A 83 -8.18 -0.48 -13.90
N ARG A 84 -9.28 -0.53 -13.15
CA ARG A 84 -10.64 -0.54 -13.71
C ARG A 84 -10.97 0.81 -14.33
N ARG A 85 -10.70 1.91 -13.62
CA ARG A 85 -10.90 3.28 -14.10
C ARG A 85 -10.15 3.54 -15.41
N ALA A 86 -8.88 3.14 -15.51
CA ALA A 86 -8.09 3.28 -16.73
C ALA A 86 -8.70 2.53 -17.91
N LYS A 87 -9.29 1.34 -17.69
CA LYS A 87 -9.99 0.60 -18.74
C LYS A 87 -11.28 1.30 -19.19
N GLU A 88 -12.01 1.89 -18.25
CA GLU A 88 -13.24 2.66 -18.55
C GLU A 88 -12.93 3.94 -19.32
N LEU A 89 -11.82 4.63 -19.01
CA LEU A 89 -11.40 5.88 -19.66
C LEU A 89 -10.70 5.66 -21.01
N ALA A 90 -10.18 4.46 -21.26
CA ALA A 90 -9.55 4.08 -22.54
C ALA A 90 -10.53 3.46 -23.55
N ALA A 91 -11.78 3.21 -23.14
CA ALA A 91 -12.86 2.66 -23.97
C ALA A 91 -13.61 3.76 -24.71
#